data_AF-A0A7U9NBP2-F1
#
_entry.id   AF-A0A7U9NBP2-F1
#
_cell.length_a   1.000
_cell.length_b   1.000
_cell.length_c   1.000
_cell.angle_alpha   90.00
_cell.angle_beta   90.00
_cell.angle_gamma   90.00
#
_symmetry.space_group_name_H-M   'P 1'
#
loop_
_entity.id
_entity.type
_entity.pdbx_description
1 polymer ?
#
loop_
_entity_poly.entity_id
_entity_poly.type
_entity_poly.pdbx_seq_one_letter_code
_entity_poly.pdbx_strand_id
1 'polypeptide(L)' 'MTQKRLSELTGIRRNAINEWYHEIVVSLKVEHIDRICEVLDCSVEELIEYIPDKVPKTGKHLVIEEHGNRKTGKGQ' A
#
# COMPACT_ATOMS: atom_id res chain seq x y z
N MET A 1 2.05 -2.82 22.46
CA MET A 1 0.58 -2.83 22.19
C MET A 1 0.20 -4.10 21.44
N THR A 2 -1.01 -4.66 21.62
CA THR A 2 -1.47 -5.85 20.87
C THR A 2 -2.19 -5.46 19.58
N GLN A 3 -2.21 -6.34 18.57
CA GLN A 3 -2.97 -6.10 17.31
C GLN A 3 -4.46 -5.86 17.57
N LYS A 4 -5.05 -6.57 18.54
CA LYS A 4 -6.44 -6.35 18.98
C LYS A 4 -6.61 -4.93 19.50
N ARG A 5 -5.73 -4.46 20.38
CA ARG A 5 -5.81 -3.12 20.95
C ARG A 5 -5.61 -2.03 19.90
N LEU A 6 -4.66 -2.23 18.98
CA LEU A 6 -4.44 -1.32 17.86
C LEU A 6 -5.69 -1.24 16.98
N SER A 7 -6.32 -2.37 16.66
CA SER A 7 -7.58 -2.39 15.89
C SER A 7 -8.73 -1.65 16.58
N GLU A 8 -8.85 -1.77 17.91
CA GLU A 8 -9.86 -1.05 18.69
C GLU A 8 -9.62 0.47 18.70
N LEU A 9 -8.37 0.89 18.87
CA LEU A 9 -7.99 2.31 18.91
C LEU A 9 -8.06 2.96 17.54
N THR A 10 -7.50 2.30 16.53
CA THR A 10 -7.50 2.80 15.16
C THR A 10 -8.84 2.63 14.48
N GLY A 11 -9.75 1.78 14.97
CA GLY A 11 -11.00 1.42 14.27
C GLY A 11 -10.82 0.65 12.95
N ILE A 12 -9.59 0.28 12.60
CA ILE A 12 -9.27 -0.58 11.46
C ILE A 12 -9.61 -2.02 11.84
N ARG A 13 -10.21 -2.79 10.93
CA ARG A 13 -10.55 -4.21 11.22
C ARG A 13 -9.29 -5.01 11.56
N ARG A 14 -9.41 -5.92 12.54
CA ARG A 14 -8.32 -6.81 12.96
C ARG A 14 -7.65 -7.55 11.81
N ASN A 15 -8.41 -8.05 10.83
CA ASN A 15 -7.84 -8.75 9.67
C ASN A 15 -6.92 -7.85 8.85
N ALA A 16 -7.31 -6.58 8.63
CA ALA A 16 -6.45 -5.64 7.92
C ALA A 16 -5.19 -5.32 8.75
N ILE A 17 -5.31 -5.09 10.06
CA ILE A 17 -4.12 -4.92 10.93
C ILE A 17 -3.20 -6.16 10.89
N ASN A 18 -3.77 -7.37 10.79
CA ASN A 18 -3.01 -8.61 10.66
C ASN A 18 -2.28 -8.69 9.31
N GLU A 19 -2.94 -8.36 8.19
CA GLU A 19 -2.32 -8.30 6.87
C GLU A 19 -1.18 -7.27 6.79
N TRP A 20 -1.38 -6.10 7.41
CA TRP A 20 -0.36 -5.07 7.54
C TRP A 20 0.85 -5.59 8.33
N TYR A 21 0.62 -6.25 9.46
CA TYR A 21 1.68 -6.81 10.29
C TYR A 21 2.50 -7.89 9.58
N HIS A 22 1.86 -8.65 8.69
CA HIS A 22 2.53 -9.70 7.90
C HIS A 22 3.00 -9.23 6.52
N GLU A 23 2.88 -7.93 6.20
CA GLU A 23 3.30 -7.35 4.92
C GLU A 23 2.67 -8.02 3.67
N ILE A 24 1.50 -8.64 3.84
CA ILE A 24 0.76 -9.32 2.74
C ILE A 24 -0.39 -8.48 2.19
N VAL A 25 -0.51 -7.24 2.66
CA VAL A 25 -1.55 -6.30 2.24
C VAL A 25 -1.38 -5.93 0.76
N VAL A 26 -2.46 -6.03 -0.01
CA VAL A 26 -2.46 -5.75 -1.46
C VAL A 26 -2.45 -4.24 -1.75
N SER A 27 -3.01 -3.44 -0.84
CA SER A 27 -3.13 -1.99 -1.00
C SER A 27 -3.13 -1.26 0.34
N LEU A 28 -2.33 -0.21 0.46
CA LEU A 28 -2.32 0.67 1.62
C LEU A 28 -3.29 1.85 1.40
N LYS A 29 -4.13 2.12 2.39
CA LYS A 29 -4.99 3.31 2.39
C LYS A 29 -4.32 4.41 3.21
N VAL A 30 -4.26 5.62 2.67
CA VAL A 30 -3.69 6.79 3.38
C VAL A 30 -4.38 7.02 4.72
N GLU A 31 -5.71 6.86 4.78
CA GLU A 31 -6.48 6.97 6.04
C GLU A 31 -6.03 5.94 7.10
N HIS A 32 -5.64 4.73 6.70
CA HIS A 32 -5.17 3.73 7.66
C HIS A 32 -3.79 4.10 8.22
N ILE A 33 -2.91 4.61 7.36
CA ILE A 33 -1.57 5.10 7.76
C ILE A 33 -1.73 6.19 8.80
N ASP A 34 -2.54 7.21 8.49
CA ASP A 34 -2.81 8.36 9.34
C ASP A 34 -3.30 7.93 10.73
N ARG A 35 -4.33 7.09 10.79
CA ARG A 35 -4.90 6.59 12.06
C ARG A 35 -3.92 5.73 12.85
N ILE A 36 -3.07 4.96 12.19
CA ILE A 36 -2.04 4.16 12.85
C ILE A 36 -0.96 5.09 13.43
N CYS A 37 -0.50 6.08 12.66
CA CYS A 37 0.45 7.10 13.10
C CYS A 37 -0.07 7.89 14.31
N GLU A 38 -1.34 8.36 14.29
CA GLU A 38 -1.96 9.06 15.43
C GLU A 38 -1.99 8.20 16.71
N VAL A 39 -2.28 6.91 16.60
CA VAL A 39 -2.37 6.00 17.75
C VAL A 39 -0.99 5.60 18.28
N LEU A 40 0.00 5.50 17.39
CA LEU A 40 1.37 5.11 17.74
C LEU A 40 2.27 6.30 18.09
N ASP A 41 1.81 7.53 17.85
CA ASP A 41 2.60 8.75 17.98
C ASP A 41 3.91 8.68 17.16
N CYS A 42 3.79 8.27 15.90
CA CYS A 42 4.92 8.10 14.98
C CYS A 42 4.68 8.79 13.65
N SER A 43 5.76 9.08 12.92
CA SER A 43 5.66 9.58 11.56
C SER A 43 5.48 8.45 10.54
N VAL A 44 5.17 8.82 9.28
CA VAL A 44 4.90 7.85 8.22
C VAL A 44 6.18 7.11 7.83
N GLU A 45 7.32 7.80 7.82
CA GLU A 45 8.64 7.22 7.54
C GLU A 45 9.13 6.25 8.61
N GLU A 46 8.63 6.36 9.85
CA GLU A 46 8.85 5.35 10.90
C GLU A 46 7.95 4.11 10.72
N LEU A 47 6.83 4.27 10.00
CA LEU A 47 5.86 3.20 9.77
C LEU A 47 6.11 2.40 8.49
N ILE A 48 6.56 3.06 7.40
CA ILE A 48 6.71 2.44 6.07
C ILE A 48 8.04 2.87 5.43
N GLU A 49 8.75 1.89 4.86
CA GLU A 49 9.95 2.11 4.06
C GLU A 49 9.69 1.85 2.56
N TYR A 50 10.27 2.68 1.69
CA TYR A 50 10.29 2.42 0.26
C TYR A 50 11.52 1.59 -0.13
N ILE A 51 11.29 0.36 -0.56
CA ILE A 51 12.33 -0.53 -1.12
C ILE A 51 12.13 -0.60 -2.64
N PRO A 52 13.03 -0.03 -3.45
CA PRO A 52 12.91 -0.08 -4.91
C PRO A 52 13.05 -1.51 -5.44
N ASP A 53 12.22 -1.87 -6.40
CA ASP A 53 12.37 -3.10 -7.17
C ASP A 53 13.71 -3.12 -7.92
N LYS A 54 14.32 -4.31 -8.04
CA LYS A 54 15.58 -4.50 -8.80
C LYS A 54 15.43 -4.13 -10.28
N VAL A 55 14.22 -4.27 -10.82
CA VAL A 55 13.89 -3.95 -12.21
C VAL A 55 12.76 -2.92 -12.18
N PRO A 56 12.99 -1.69 -12.67
CA PRO A 56 11.94 -0.68 -12.78
C PRO A 56 10.80 -1.19 -13.67
N LYS A 57 9.55 -0.91 -13.28
CA LYS A 57 8.34 -1.32 -14.03
C LYS A 57 7.59 -0.14 -14.63
N THR A 58 8.19 1.04 -14.67
CA THR A 58 7.55 2.30 -15.07
C THR A 58 8.28 2.95 -16.25
N GLY A 59 7.58 3.87 -16.94
CA GLY A 59 8.13 4.62 -18.06
C GLY A 59 8.67 3.72 -19.18
N LYS A 60 9.97 3.84 -19.46
CA LYS A 60 10.66 3.08 -20.52
C LYS A 60 10.67 1.56 -20.28
N HIS A 61 10.37 1.10 -19.06
CA HIS A 61 10.38 -0.30 -18.67
C HIS A 61 8.96 -0.89 -18.47
N LEU A 62 7.93 -0.19 -18.94
CA LEU A 62 6.58 -0.74 -18.94
C LEU A 62 6.52 -1.99 -19.84
N VAL A 63 6.13 -3.13 -19.26
CA VAL A 63 5.81 -4.32 -20.06
C VAL A 63 4.49 -4.05 -20.78
N ILE A 64 4.57 -3.86 -22.10
CA ILE A 64 3.42 -3.71 -22.98
C ILE A 64 3.21 -5.07 -23.64
N GLU A 65 2.23 -5.84 -23.18
CA GLU A 65 1.87 -7.10 -23.85
C GLU A 65 1.21 -6.82 -25.21
N GLU A 66 1.55 -7.59 -26.24
CA GLU A 66 0.96 -7.47 -27.59
C GLU A 66 -0.54 -7.79 -27.65
N HIS A 67 -1.09 -8.45 -26.62
CA HIS A 67 -2.50 -8.87 -26.55
C HIS A 67 -3.31 -8.14 -25.46
N GLY A 68 -2.78 -7.07 -24.88
CA GLY A 68 -3.54 -6.18 -24.02
C GLY A 68 -4.52 -5.36 -24.87
N ASN A 69 -5.81 -5.42 -24.54
CA ASN A 69 -6.94 -4.75 -25.20
C ASN A 69 -6.87 -3.19 -25.06
N ARG A 70 -5.74 -2.58 -25.43
CA ARG A 70 -5.50 -1.14 -25.35
C ARG A 70 -5.83 -0.56 -26.72
N LYS A 71 -7.01 0.07 -26.84
CA LYS A 71 -7.30 0.93 -27.99
C LYS A 71 -6.26 2.05 -27.99
N THR A 72 -5.28 1.96 -28.90
CA THR A 72 -4.41 3.08 -29.21
C THR A 72 -5.29 4.23 -29.63
N GLY A 73 -5.35 5.29 -28.82
CA GLY A 73 -6.05 6.51 -29.17
C GLY A 73 -5.48 7.07 -30.48
N LYS A 74 -6.20 6.84 -31.58
CA LYS A 74 -6.19 7.70 -32.75
C LYS A 74 -7.61 8.26 -32.90
N GLY A 75 -7.90 9.28 -32.10
CA GLY A 75 -8.89 10.28 -32.45
C GLY A 75 -8.11 11.50 -32.93
N GLN A 76 -7.91 11.58 -34.24
CA GLN A 76 -7.72 12.84 -34.95
C GLN A 76 -9.12 13.38 -35.27
#